data_AF-A0A8J7QCV9-F1
#
_entry.id   AF-A0A8J7QCV9-F1
#
_cell.length_a   1.000
_cell.length_b   1.000
_cell.length_c   1.000
_cell.angle_alpha   90.00
_cell.angle_beta   90.00
_cell.angle_gamma   90.00
#
_symmetry.space_group_name_H-M   'P 1'
#
loop_
_entity.id
_entity.type
_entity.pdbx_description
1 polymer ?
#
loop_
_entity_poly.entity_id
_entity_poly.type
_entity_poly.pdbx_seq_one_letter_code
_entity_poly.pdbx_strand_id
1 'polypeptide(L)'
;MSKTNEYQQHLERLEKEENLSPQDRKFKAHIDCSRVKYRAAARDLLHELGGKGFQISVIKELRESKVKYLEAIPILIKWLPRVTYRPLKKDIVRTLSQPWAKLSAEVLIDEFKNSTSEEDKNYRWIVGDALVPVVRKNHFNQLAEIVRDRSAGFTRQMVMVALGKTKHPKAAEVLMEVLQAGDEVGHAMDGLRRLKAKVPRELIMPQLTHEFPWVRKEAKKLLALQDKLDAAET
;
A
#
# COMPACT_ATOMS: atom_id res chain seq x y z
N MET A 1 5.34 37.04 3.45
CA MET A 1 4.70 36.71 4.74
C MET A 1 5.19 35.34 5.19
N SER A 2 5.88 35.27 6.34
CA SER A 2 6.66 34.10 6.78
C SER A 2 5.78 33.03 7.44
N LYS A 3 6.02 31.75 7.10
CA LYS A 3 5.34 30.54 7.64
C LYS A 3 5.41 30.42 9.17
N THR A 4 6.31 31.16 9.80
CA THR A 4 6.48 31.21 11.27
C THR A 4 5.35 31.98 11.97
N ASN A 5 4.66 32.88 11.28
CA ASN A 5 3.65 33.76 11.89
C ASN A 5 2.32 33.04 12.20
N GLU A 6 1.83 32.20 11.28
CA GLU A 6 0.56 31.46 11.49
C GLU A 6 0.66 30.39 12.57
N TYR A 7 1.84 29.76 12.73
CA TYR A 7 2.07 28.77 13.78
C TYR A 7 2.10 29.41 15.17
N GLN A 8 2.79 30.55 15.32
CA GLN A 8 2.87 31.29 16.58
C GLN A 8 1.51 31.88 17.00
N GLN A 9 0.79 32.51 16.07
CA GLN A 9 -0.57 33.03 16.31
C GLN A 9 -1.59 31.94 16.68
N HIS A 10 -1.33 30.69 16.32
CA HIS A 10 -2.18 29.55 16.68
C HIS A 10 -1.86 29.00 18.06
N LEU A 11 -0.57 28.92 18.44
CA LEU A 11 -0.15 28.55 19.80
C LEU A 11 -0.72 29.53 20.84
N GLU A 12 -0.65 30.83 20.57
CA GLU A 12 -1.25 31.88 21.42
C GLU A 12 -2.77 31.77 21.55
N ARG A 13 -3.45 31.17 20.56
CA ARG A 13 -4.89 30.95 20.58
C ARG A 13 -5.28 29.71 21.39
N LEU A 14 -4.45 28.66 21.35
CA LEU A 14 -4.61 27.45 22.16
C LEU A 14 -4.32 27.70 23.65
N GLU A 15 -3.41 28.62 23.96
CA GLU A 15 -3.14 29.04 25.34
C GLU A 15 -4.35 29.75 25.99
N LYS A 16 -5.22 30.37 25.18
CA LYS A 16 -6.44 31.05 25.62
C LYS A 16 -7.67 30.13 25.75
N GLU A 17 -7.58 28.86 25.36
CA GLU A 17 -8.65 27.87 25.56
C GLU A 17 -8.55 27.25 26.97
N GLU A 18 -9.21 27.86 27.96
CA GLU A 18 -9.07 27.56 29.40
C GLU A 18 -9.43 26.12 29.83
N ASN A 19 -10.03 25.28 28.97
CA ASN A 19 -10.59 23.99 29.34
C ASN A 19 -9.82 22.74 28.86
N LEU A 20 -8.65 22.88 28.21
CA LEU A 20 -7.88 21.72 27.72
C LEU A 20 -6.79 21.29 28.72
N SER A 21 -6.70 19.99 28.99
CA SER A 21 -5.59 19.42 29.77
C SER A 21 -4.25 19.63 29.04
N PRO A 22 -3.10 19.63 29.75
CA PRO A 22 -1.78 19.75 29.11
C PRO A 22 -1.50 18.67 28.04
N GLN A 23 -2.08 17.48 28.19
CA GLN A 23 -1.96 16.39 27.22
C GLN A 23 -2.80 16.67 25.97
N ASP A 24 -4.03 17.16 26.15
CA ASP A 24 -4.91 17.53 25.04
C ASP A 24 -4.40 18.74 24.27
N ARG A 25 -3.77 19.72 24.95
CA ARG A 25 -3.09 20.86 24.30
C ARG A 25 -1.94 20.39 23.42
N LYS A 26 -1.08 19.49 23.91
CA LYS A 26 0.03 18.92 23.13
C LYS A 26 -0.47 18.11 21.94
N PHE A 27 -1.53 17.32 22.12
CA PHE A 27 -2.15 16.54 21.06
C PHE A 27 -2.79 17.44 19.98
N LYS A 28 -3.55 18.46 20.39
CA LYS A 28 -4.16 19.45 19.48
C LYS A 28 -3.11 20.25 18.72
N ALA A 29 -2.07 20.73 19.40
CA ALA A 29 -0.94 21.42 18.75
C ALA A 29 -0.22 20.53 17.73
N HIS A 30 -0.05 19.24 18.02
CA HIS A 30 0.53 18.28 17.09
C HIS A 30 -0.35 18.07 15.84
N ILE A 31 -1.67 17.93 16.03
CA ILE A 31 -2.64 17.82 14.94
C ILE A 31 -2.59 19.07 14.06
N ASP A 32 -2.61 20.25 14.65
CA ASP A 32 -2.63 21.50 13.89
C ASP A 32 -1.31 21.75 13.16
N CYS A 33 -0.16 21.45 13.77
CA CYS A 33 1.13 21.46 13.10
C CYS A 33 1.17 20.51 11.90
N SER A 34 0.62 19.30 12.06
CA SER A 34 0.53 18.31 10.99
C SER A 34 -0.38 18.78 9.85
N ARG A 35 -1.50 19.44 10.16
CA ARG A 35 -2.41 20.03 9.17
C ARG A 35 -1.75 21.15 8.38
N VAL A 36 -1.00 22.03 9.04
CA VAL A 36 -0.26 23.12 8.37
C VAL A 36 0.80 22.54 7.44
N LYS A 37 1.59 21.57 7.90
CA LYS A 37 2.61 20.88 7.08
C LYS A 37 1.99 20.19 5.88
N TYR A 38 0.87 19.50 6.07
CA TYR A 38 0.14 18.84 4.99
C TYR A 38 -0.34 19.85 3.95
N ARG A 39 -1.04 20.91 4.37
CA ARG A 39 -1.54 21.95 3.46
C ARG A 39 -0.41 22.63 2.69
N ALA A 40 0.71 22.93 3.36
CA ALA A 40 1.86 23.51 2.72
C ALA A 40 2.48 22.58 1.67
N ALA A 41 2.59 21.28 1.98
CA ALA A 41 3.12 20.27 1.05
C ALA A 41 2.16 19.95 -0.10
N ALA A 42 0.85 20.04 0.13
CA ALA A 42 -0.19 19.70 -0.84
C ALA A 42 -0.64 20.88 -1.70
N ARG A 43 -0.21 22.12 -1.40
CA ARG A 43 -0.71 23.36 -2.01
C ARG A 43 -0.83 23.27 -3.53
N ASP A 44 0.27 22.97 -4.21
CA ASP A 44 0.34 23.02 -5.67
C ASP A 44 -0.41 21.84 -6.30
N LEU A 45 -0.38 20.68 -5.65
CA LEU A 45 -1.18 19.51 -6.04
C LEU A 45 -2.69 19.79 -5.93
N LEU A 46 -3.14 20.39 -4.82
CA LEU A 46 -4.54 20.77 -4.61
C LEU A 46 -4.98 21.84 -5.61
N HIS A 47 -4.12 22.81 -5.92
CA HIS A 47 -4.39 23.81 -6.95
C HIS A 47 -4.58 23.15 -8.34
N GLU A 48 -3.71 22.22 -8.73
CA GLU A 48 -3.83 21.51 -10.00
C GLU A 48 -5.08 20.62 -10.08
N LEU A 49 -5.43 19.95 -8.98
CA LEU A 49 -6.69 19.20 -8.85
C LEU A 49 -7.92 20.13 -8.95
N GLY A 50 -7.86 21.30 -8.32
CA GLY A 50 -8.90 22.33 -8.41
C GLY A 50 -9.12 22.82 -9.85
N GLY A 51 -8.04 22.94 -10.64
CA GLY A 51 -8.11 23.25 -12.07
C GLY A 51 -8.81 22.17 -12.92
N LYS A 52 -9.04 20.97 -12.37
CA LYS A 52 -9.86 19.89 -12.95
C LYS A 52 -11.22 19.71 -12.26
N GLY A 53 -11.64 20.69 -11.44
CA GLY A 53 -12.94 20.67 -10.77
C GLY A 53 -12.97 19.91 -9.44
N PHE A 54 -11.84 19.40 -8.94
CA PHE A 54 -11.79 18.74 -7.63
C PHE A 54 -11.59 19.78 -6.51
N GLN A 55 -12.68 20.26 -5.93
CA GLN A 55 -12.68 21.19 -4.80
C GLN A 55 -12.52 20.42 -3.47
N ILE A 56 -11.29 20.02 -3.15
CA ILE A 56 -10.97 19.23 -1.96
C ILE A 56 -9.93 19.93 -1.07
N SER A 57 -9.96 19.65 0.24
CA SER A 57 -9.00 20.22 1.19
C SER A 57 -7.85 19.27 1.54
N VAL A 58 -8.09 17.97 1.39
CA VAL A 58 -7.10 16.90 1.56
C VAL A 58 -7.30 15.80 0.53
N ILE A 59 -6.22 15.11 0.12
CA ILE A 59 -6.26 14.13 -0.97
C ILE A 59 -7.19 12.95 -0.67
N LYS A 60 -7.30 12.55 0.60
CA LYS A 60 -8.18 11.44 1.02
C LYS A 60 -9.66 11.68 0.70
N GLU A 61 -10.11 12.93 0.56
CA GLU A 61 -11.50 13.27 0.20
C GLU A 61 -11.88 12.67 -1.16
N LEU A 62 -10.93 12.53 -2.09
CA LEU A 62 -11.17 11.85 -3.38
C LEU A 62 -11.69 10.41 -3.16
N ARG A 63 -11.09 9.67 -2.24
CA ARG A 63 -11.54 8.30 -1.91
C ARG A 63 -12.84 8.29 -1.12
N GLU A 64 -13.03 9.26 -0.23
CA GLU A 64 -14.22 9.38 0.62
C GLU A 64 -15.46 9.82 -0.19
N SER A 65 -15.26 10.47 -1.34
CA SER A 65 -16.33 10.93 -2.24
C SER A 65 -17.17 9.80 -2.87
N LYS A 66 -16.66 8.55 -2.85
CA LYS A 66 -17.26 7.37 -3.49
C LYS A 66 -17.52 7.49 -5.00
N VAL A 67 -17.06 8.54 -5.66
CA VAL A 67 -17.09 8.68 -7.11
C VAL A 67 -15.73 8.34 -7.73
N LYS A 68 -15.74 7.92 -9.00
CA LYS A 68 -14.49 7.70 -9.73
C LYS A 68 -13.85 9.06 -10.06
N TYR A 69 -12.61 9.25 -9.67
CA TYR A 69 -11.82 10.47 -9.94
C TYR A 69 -10.75 10.22 -11.00
N LEU A 70 -11.18 9.74 -12.19
CA LEU A 70 -10.27 9.35 -13.27
C LEU A 70 -9.32 10.48 -13.70
N GLU A 71 -9.82 11.71 -13.77
CA GLU A 71 -9.03 12.89 -14.15
C GLU A 71 -7.98 13.29 -13.10
N ALA A 72 -8.16 12.90 -11.84
CA ALA A 72 -7.17 13.13 -10.79
C ALA A 72 -6.00 12.13 -10.86
N ILE A 73 -6.18 10.95 -11.49
CA ILE A 73 -5.15 9.90 -11.51
C ILE A 73 -3.85 10.36 -12.19
N PRO A 74 -3.86 10.93 -13.41
CA PRO A 74 -2.62 11.42 -14.04
C PRO A 74 -1.90 12.49 -13.22
N ILE A 75 -2.67 13.36 -12.54
CA ILE A 75 -2.13 14.40 -11.65
C ILE A 75 -1.42 13.74 -10.46
N LEU A 76 -2.08 12.80 -9.78
CA LEU A 76 -1.53 12.09 -8.64
C LEU A 76 -0.28 11.27 -9.01
N ILE A 77 -0.26 10.63 -10.19
CA ILE A 77 0.92 9.93 -10.75
C ILE A 77 2.08 10.91 -10.91
N LYS A 78 1.85 12.07 -11.52
CA LYS A 78 2.87 13.12 -11.71
C LYS A 78 3.44 13.61 -10.37
N TRP A 79 2.61 13.72 -9.33
CA TRP A 79 2.99 14.30 -8.05
C TRP A 79 3.62 13.31 -7.07
N LEU A 80 3.32 12.01 -7.15
CA LEU A 80 3.88 10.99 -6.25
C LEU A 80 5.42 11.08 -6.09
N PRO A 81 6.24 11.13 -7.16
CA PRO A 81 7.69 11.22 -7.02
C PRO A 81 8.20 12.60 -6.56
N ARG A 82 7.36 13.65 -6.63
CA ARG A 82 7.73 15.04 -6.29
C ARG A 82 7.49 15.38 -4.82
N VAL A 83 6.63 14.62 -4.16
CA VAL A 83 6.25 14.84 -2.76
C VAL A 83 7.23 14.15 -1.82
N THR A 84 7.83 14.93 -0.92
CA THR A 84 8.71 14.41 0.14
C THR A 84 7.98 14.24 1.48
N TYR A 85 6.90 15.00 1.72
CA TYR A 85 6.15 14.92 2.96
C TYR A 85 5.39 13.60 3.07
N ARG A 86 5.87 12.70 3.93
CA ARG A 86 5.41 11.30 4.02
C ARG A 86 3.91 11.12 4.24
N PRO A 87 3.20 11.88 5.09
CA PRO A 87 1.76 11.76 5.21
C PRO A 87 1.01 12.04 3.91
N LEU A 88 1.41 13.08 3.16
CA LEU A 88 0.83 13.36 1.85
C LEU A 88 1.18 12.26 0.84
N LYS A 89 2.42 11.77 0.84
CA LYS A 89 2.85 10.67 -0.04
C LYS A 89 2.00 9.41 0.18
N LYS A 90 1.77 9.03 1.45
CA LYS A 90 0.88 7.92 1.84
C LYS A 90 -0.56 8.12 1.35
N ASP A 91 -1.09 9.34 1.43
CA ASP A 91 -2.43 9.63 0.94
C ASP A 91 -2.52 9.51 -0.58
N ILE A 92 -1.52 9.99 -1.32
CA ILE A 92 -1.43 9.82 -2.77
C ILE A 92 -1.40 8.33 -3.12
N VAL A 93 -0.51 7.55 -2.52
CA VAL A 93 -0.39 6.10 -2.74
C VAL A 93 -1.74 5.38 -2.52
N ARG A 94 -2.41 5.66 -1.41
CA ARG A 94 -3.73 5.05 -1.12
C ARG A 94 -4.80 5.48 -2.11
N THR A 95 -4.75 6.72 -2.58
CA THR A 95 -5.68 7.29 -3.56
C THR A 95 -5.46 6.71 -4.96
N LEU A 96 -4.22 6.35 -5.29
CA LEU A 96 -3.87 5.60 -6.50
C LEU A 96 -4.21 4.11 -6.42
N SER A 97 -4.45 3.56 -5.23
CA SER A 97 -4.81 2.15 -4.99
C SER A 97 -6.29 1.85 -5.25
N GLN A 98 -6.78 2.15 -6.45
CA GLN A 98 -8.15 1.83 -6.85
C GLN A 98 -8.18 0.87 -8.04
N PRO A 99 -9.12 -0.09 -8.12
CA PRO A 99 -9.17 -1.08 -9.22
C PRO A 99 -9.22 -0.47 -10.63
N TRP A 100 -9.75 0.74 -10.75
CA TRP A 100 -9.86 1.50 -12.00
C TRP A 100 -8.67 2.44 -12.24
N ALA A 101 -7.79 2.66 -11.26
CA ALA A 101 -6.58 3.50 -11.37
C ALA A 101 -5.39 2.69 -11.93
N LYS A 102 -5.63 1.97 -13.02
CA LYS A 102 -4.71 1.00 -13.61
C LYS A 102 -3.37 1.60 -14.08
N LEU A 103 -3.41 2.88 -14.48
CA LEU A 103 -2.24 3.65 -14.93
C LEU A 103 -1.21 3.87 -13.82
N SER A 104 -1.59 3.69 -12.55
CA SER A 104 -0.72 3.95 -11.39
C SER A 104 0.30 2.84 -11.13
N ALA A 105 0.20 1.69 -11.80
CA ALA A 105 1.01 0.52 -11.46
C ALA A 105 2.52 0.79 -11.57
N GLU A 106 2.97 1.39 -12.67
CA GLU A 106 4.40 1.68 -12.89
C GLU A 106 4.96 2.64 -11.83
N VAL A 107 4.29 3.77 -11.60
CA VAL A 107 4.78 4.75 -10.61
C VAL A 107 4.78 4.18 -9.19
N LEU A 108 3.88 3.24 -8.86
CA LEU A 108 3.86 2.57 -7.56
C LEU A 108 4.98 1.51 -7.46
N ILE A 109 5.33 0.83 -8.54
CA ILE A 109 6.49 -0.07 -8.58
C ILE A 109 7.78 0.73 -8.37
N ASP A 110 7.94 1.84 -9.08
CA ASP A 110 9.08 2.73 -8.93
C ASP A 110 9.18 3.29 -7.51
N GLU A 111 8.05 3.72 -6.93
CA GLU A 111 7.97 4.20 -5.56
C GLU A 111 8.38 3.13 -4.54
N PHE A 112 7.99 1.86 -4.77
CA PHE A 112 8.40 0.74 -3.92
C PHE A 112 9.91 0.49 -4.00
N LYS A 113 10.48 0.53 -5.21
CA LYS A 113 11.91 0.32 -5.47
C LYS A 113 12.78 1.46 -4.91
N ASN A 114 12.29 2.70 -4.96
CA ASN A 114 13.05 3.88 -4.53
C ASN A 114 13.00 4.14 -3.01
N SER A 115 12.04 3.56 -2.29
CA SER A 115 11.86 3.78 -0.85
C SER A 115 12.67 2.79 -0.02
N THR A 116 14.00 2.85 -0.04
CA THR A 116 14.86 1.77 0.49
C THR A 116 15.34 1.96 1.93
N SER A 117 15.09 3.11 2.56
CA SER A 117 15.58 3.34 3.93
C SER A 117 14.88 2.45 4.97
N GLU A 118 15.53 2.26 6.11
CA GLU A 118 14.95 1.51 7.24
C GLU A 118 13.63 2.15 7.74
N GLU A 119 13.57 3.47 7.75
CA GLU A 119 12.36 4.23 8.11
C GLU A 119 11.21 4.04 7.10
N ASP A 120 11.54 3.68 5.85
CA ASP A 120 10.58 3.47 4.78
C ASP A 120 9.95 2.08 4.79
N LYS A 121 10.40 1.12 5.61
CA LYS A 121 9.87 -0.26 5.61
C LYS A 121 8.34 -0.34 5.69
N ASN A 122 7.75 0.35 6.66
CA ASN A 122 6.28 0.41 6.81
C ASN A 122 5.60 1.12 5.62
N TYR A 123 6.28 2.10 5.03
CA TYR A 123 5.77 2.81 3.87
C TYR A 123 5.84 1.95 2.59
N ARG A 124 6.95 1.23 2.35
CA ARG A 124 7.07 0.24 1.27
C ARG A 124 5.98 -0.81 1.34
N TRP A 125 5.67 -1.31 2.54
CA TRP A 125 4.58 -2.26 2.71
C TRP A 125 3.23 -1.68 2.24
N ILE A 126 2.95 -0.41 2.57
CA ILE A 126 1.74 0.32 2.08
C ILE A 126 1.76 0.46 0.55
N VAL A 127 2.92 0.76 -0.04
CA VAL A 127 3.05 0.83 -1.51
C VAL A 127 2.82 -0.55 -2.14
N GLY A 128 3.32 -1.63 -1.53
CA GLY A 128 3.06 -3.00 -1.95
C GLY A 128 1.57 -3.35 -1.92
N ASP A 129 0.84 -2.96 -0.86
CA ASP A 129 -0.62 -3.12 -0.79
C ASP A 129 -1.32 -2.33 -1.91
N ALA A 130 -0.82 -1.11 -2.20
CA ALA A 130 -1.36 -0.27 -3.25
C ALA A 130 -1.25 -0.86 -4.67
N LEU A 131 -0.32 -1.79 -4.89
CA LEU A 131 -0.16 -2.50 -6.16
C LEU A 131 -1.28 -3.52 -6.42
N VAL A 132 -1.81 -4.15 -5.37
CA VAL A 132 -2.77 -5.28 -5.46
C VAL A 132 -3.96 -5.00 -6.40
N PRO A 133 -4.65 -3.84 -6.35
CA PRO A 133 -5.77 -3.57 -7.26
C PRO A 133 -5.37 -3.11 -8.67
N VAL A 134 -4.15 -2.61 -8.88
CA VAL A 134 -3.78 -1.91 -10.13
C VAL A 134 -2.97 -2.76 -11.10
N VAL A 135 -2.21 -3.74 -10.60
CA VAL A 135 -1.30 -4.57 -11.42
C VAL A 135 -2.01 -5.49 -12.41
N ARG A 136 -1.26 -5.92 -13.42
CA ARG A 136 -1.67 -6.79 -14.54
C ARG A 136 -0.54 -7.73 -14.91
N LYS A 137 -0.86 -8.68 -15.80
CA LYS A 137 0.07 -9.66 -16.35
C LYS A 137 1.39 -9.07 -16.87
N ASN A 138 1.39 -7.89 -17.50
CA ASN A 138 2.61 -7.25 -18.04
C ASN A 138 3.60 -6.78 -16.94
N HIS A 139 3.15 -6.58 -15.70
CA HIS A 139 4.02 -6.16 -14.59
C HIS A 139 4.73 -7.33 -13.91
N PHE A 140 4.54 -8.57 -14.42
CA PHE A 140 5.05 -9.79 -13.79
C PHE A 140 6.55 -9.73 -13.49
N ASN A 141 7.37 -9.32 -14.45
CA ASN A 141 8.83 -9.34 -14.28
C ASN A 141 9.29 -8.44 -13.12
N GLN A 142 8.77 -7.21 -13.03
CA GLN A 142 9.10 -6.27 -11.97
C GLN A 142 8.64 -6.78 -10.59
N LEU A 143 7.45 -7.38 -10.50
CA LEU A 143 6.94 -7.90 -9.24
C LEU A 143 7.70 -9.18 -8.80
N ALA A 144 8.06 -10.04 -9.75
CA ALA A 144 8.83 -11.26 -9.48
C ALA A 144 10.23 -10.93 -8.97
N GLU A 145 10.88 -9.91 -9.53
CA GLU A 145 12.16 -9.38 -9.05
C GLU A 145 12.05 -8.95 -7.58
N ILE A 146 11.02 -8.17 -7.23
CA ILE A 146 10.80 -7.71 -5.84
C ILE A 146 10.52 -8.86 -4.88
N VAL A 147 9.73 -9.87 -5.29
CA VAL A 147 9.42 -11.03 -4.43
C VAL A 147 10.67 -11.86 -4.15
N ARG A 148 11.55 -12.02 -5.15
CA ARG A 148 12.79 -12.78 -5.02
C ARG A 148 13.88 -12.07 -4.22
N ASP A 149 13.82 -10.75 -4.10
CA ASP A 149 14.72 -9.99 -3.23
C ASP A 149 14.42 -10.26 -1.75
N ARG A 150 15.20 -11.16 -1.15
CA ARG A 150 15.09 -11.51 0.27
C ARG A 150 15.53 -10.40 1.20
N SER A 151 16.37 -9.47 0.75
CA SER A 151 16.81 -8.34 1.56
C SER A 151 15.67 -7.36 1.88
N ALA A 152 14.61 -7.36 1.07
CA ALA A 152 13.40 -6.58 1.31
C ALA A 152 12.57 -7.05 2.52
N GLY A 153 12.84 -8.25 3.06
CA GLY A 153 12.17 -8.79 4.26
C GLY A 153 10.64 -8.75 4.15
N PHE A 154 9.97 -8.34 5.23
CA PHE A 154 8.51 -8.27 5.29
C PHE A 154 7.88 -7.29 4.28
N THR A 155 8.65 -6.33 3.73
CA THR A 155 8.08 -5.29 2.86
C THR A 155 7.55 -5.84 1.53
N ARG A 156 8.05 -7.00 1.08
CA ARG A 156 7.61 -7.66 -0.14
C ARG A 156 6.34 -8.52 0.03
N GLN A 157 5.86 -8.72 1.26
CA GLN A 157 4.65 -9.53 1.56
C GLN A 157 3.47 -9.15 0.66
N MET A 158 3.15 -7.85 0.58
CA MET A 158 2.01 -7.40 -0.25
C MET A 158 2.29 -7.48 -1.75
N VAL A 159 3.56 -7.49 -2.14
CA VAL A 159 3.97 -7.71 -3.54
C VAL A 159 3.73 -9.17 -3.94
N MET A 160 3.85 -10.14 -3.02
CA MET A 160 3.44 -11.53 -3.26
C MET A 160 1.93 -11.64 -3.55
N VAL A 161 1.11 -10.89 -2.81
CA VAL A 161 -0.35 -10.81 -3.04
C VAL A 161 -0.64 -10.16 -4.40
N ALA A 162 0.06 -9.07 -4.73
CA ALA A 162 -0.05 -8.39 -6.02
C ALA A 162 0.37 -9.32 -7.18
N LEU A 163 1.42 -10.12 -7.01
CA LEU A 163 1.86 -11.10 -7.99
C LEU A 163 0.76 -12.12 -8.30
N GLY A 164 0.03 -12.60 -7.28
CA GLY A 164 -1.14 -13.47 -7.45
C GLY A 164 -2.35 -12.82 -8.15
N LYS A 165 -2.41 -11.48 -8.20
CA LYS A 165 -3.41 -10.72 -8.96
C LYS A 165 -3.08 -10.59 -10.45
N THR A 166 -1.81 -10.68 -10.83
CA THR A 166 -1.39 -10.57 -12.24
C THR A 166 -1.97 -11.68 -13.13
N LYS A 167 -2.25 -12.86 -12.56
CA LYS A 167 -2.62 -14.08 -13.29
C LYS A 167 -1.58 -14.50 -14.33
N HIS A 168 -0.32 -14.10 -14.15
CA HIS A 168 0.74 -14.53 -15.03
C HIS A 168 1.02 -16.05 -14.84
N PRO A 169 1.20 -16.85 -15.90
CA PRO A 169 1.41 -18.30 -15.79
C PRO A 169 2.57 -18.68 -14.88
N LYS A 170 3.66 -17.89 -14.90
CA LYS A 170 4.85 -18.09 -14.06
C LYS A 170 4.74 -17.53 -12.64
N ALA A 171 3.63 -16.88 -12.27
CA ALA A 171 3.47 -16.31 -10.93
C ALA A 171 3.42 -17.40 -9.84
N ALA A 172 2.87 -18.57 -10.15
CA ALA A 172 2.81 -19.67 -9.20
C ALA A 172 4.20 -20.19 -8.85
N GLU A 173 5.08 -20.33 -9.84
CA GLU A 173 6.48 -20.75 -9.67
C GLU A 173 7.22 -19.86 -8.66
N VAL A 174 7.18 -18.54 -8.88
CA VAL A 174 7.81 -17.55 -7.99
C VAL A 174 7.28 -17.63 -6.55
N LEU A 175 5.97 -17.82 -6.37
CA LEU A 175 5.38 -17.91 -5.03
C LEU A 175 5.67 -19.26 -4.35
N MET A 176 5.89 -20.33 -5.11
CA MET A 176 6.32 -21.62 -4.57
C MET A 176 7.78 -21.59 -4.12
N GLU A 177 8.66 -20.86 -4.81
CA GLU A 177 10.05 -20.60 -4.35
C GLU A 177 10.05 -19.99 -2.93
N VAL A 178 9.11 -19.07 -2.66
CA VAL A 178 8.94 -18.45 -1.34
C VAL A 178 8.50 -19.47 -0.27
N LEU A 179 7.55 -20.37 -0.59
CA LEU A 179 7.13 -21.43 0.33
C LEU A 179 8.26 -22.41 0.64
N GLN A 180 9.04 -22.81 -0.37
CA GLN A 180 10.20 -23.69 -0.19
C GLN A 180 11.26 -23.07 0.70
N ALA A 181 11.48 -21.76 0.58
CA ALA A 181 12.41 -21.02 1.43
C ALA A 181 11.90 -20.80 2.87
N GLY A 182 10.61 -21.03 3.13
CA GLY A 182 10.00 -20.86 4.47
C GLY A 182 9.85 -19.40 4.92
N ASP A 183 9.94 -18.44 3.99
CA ASP A 183 10.09 -17.01 4.28
C ASP A 183 8.81 -16.25 3.91
N GLU A 184 8.14 -15.58 4.85
CA GLU A 184 6.89 -14.82 4.59
C GLU A 184 5.74 -15.61 3.93
N VAL A 185 5.66 -16.90 4.26
CA VAL A 185 4.81 -17.92 3.60
C VAL A 185 3.32 -17.59 3.52
N GLY A 186 2.75 -16.85 4.49
CA GLY A 186 1.31 -16.58 4.52
C GLY A 186 0.82 -15.76 3.34
N HIS A 187 1.58 -14.74 2.91
CA HIS A 187 1.23 -13.91 1.75
C HIS A 187 1.47 -14.64 0.44
N ALA A 188 2.48 -15.51 0.37
CA ALA A 188 2.71 -16.39 -0.77
C ALA A 188 1.54 -17.36 -0.97
N MET A 189 1.02 -17.97 0.11
CA MET A 189 -0.16 -18.84 0.06
C MET A 189 -1.42 -18.10 -0.43
N ASP A 190 -1.67 -16.86 0.02
CA ASP A 190 -2.80 -16.07 -0.52
C ASP A 190 -2.61 -15.78 -2.02
N GLY A 191 -1.40 -15.42 -2.44
CA GLY A 191 -1.06 -15.25 -3.85
C GLY A 191 -1.35 -16.50 -4.70
N LEU A 192 -0.89 -17.67 -4.24
CA LEU A 192 -1.11 -18.97 -4.90
C LEU A 192 -2.60 -19.32 -4.98
N ARG A 193 -3.33 -19.11 -3.88
CA ARG A 193 -4.77 -19.37 -3.83
C ARG A 193 -5.55 -18.46 -4.79
N ARG A 194 -5.13 -17.19 -4.93
CA ARG A 194 -5.71 -16.28 -5.94
C ARG A 194 -5.47 -16.82 -7.34
N LEU A 195 -4.28 -17.33 -7.65
CA LEU A 195 -3.97 -17.93 -8.95
C LEU A 195 -4.74 -19.22 -9.23
N LYS A 196 -5.36 -19.83 -8.20
CA LYS A 196 -5.87 -21.20 -8.25
C LYS A 196 -4.77 -22.19 -8.65
N ALA A 197 -3.55 -21.96 -8.17
CA ALA A 197 -2.40 -22.78 -8.52
C ALA A 197 -2.51 -24.18 -7.90
N LYS A 198 -2.12 -25.19 -8.68
CA LYS A 198 -1.79 -26.51 -8.14
C LYS A 198 -0.45 -26.40 -7.40
N VAL A 199 -0.43 -26.83 -6.16
CA VAL A 199 0.72 -26.68 -5.25
C VAL A 199 0.93 -28.02 -4.54
N PRO A 200 2.16 -28.54 -4.51
CA PRO A 200 2.45 -29.78 -3.80
C PRO A 200 2.10 -29.66 -2.30
N ARG A 201 1.42 -30.67 -1.76
CA ARG A 201 0.88 -30.64 -0.39
C ARG A 201 1.99 -30.54 0.66
N GLU A 202 3.14 -31.14 0.38
CA GLU A 202 4.35 -31.09 1.20
C GLU A 202 4.87 -29.67 1.43
N LEU A 203 4.58 -28.72 0.54
CA LEU A 203 4.93 -27.31 0.74
C LEU A 203 3.94 -26.59 1.67
N ILE A 204 2.73 -27.11 1.84
CA ILE A 204 1.65 -26.46 2.60
C ILE A 204 1.52 -27.07 4.00
N MET A 205 1.66 -28.39 4.13
CA MET A 205 1.44 -29.11 5.39
C MET A 205 2.26 -28.60 6.58
N PRO A 206 3.56 -28.22 6.43
CA PRO A 206 4.32 -27.64 7.54
C PRO A 206 3.70 -26.36 8.11
N GLN A 207 2.94 -25.62 7.30
CA GLN A 207 2.33 -24.34 7.69
C GLN A 207 1.06 -24.51 8.54
N LEU A 208 0.58 -25.74 8.73
CA LEU A 208 -0.59 -26.04 9.58
C LEU A 208 -0.31 -25.85 11.08
N THR A 209 0.95 -25.88 11.49
CA THR A 209 1.40 -25.68 12.88
C THR A 209 2.15 -24.37 13.09
N HIS A 210 2.17 -23.48 12.08
CA HIS A 210 2.84 -22.19 12.15
C HIS A 210 2.41 -21.38 13.39
N GLU A 211 3.31 -20.63 14.01
CA GLU A 211 3.05 -19.86 15.25
C GLU A 211 1.85 -18.89 15.09
N PHE A 212 1.81 -18.17 13.98
CA PHE A 212 0.74 -17.23 13.66
C PHE A 212 -0.56 -17.91 13.21
N PRO A 213 -1.70 -17.67 13.89
CA PRO A 213 -2.99 -18.26 13.53
C PRO A 213 -3.47 -17.94 12.10
N TRP A 214 -3.15 -16.75 11.60
CA TRP A 214 -3.55 -16.33 10.26
C TRP A 214 -2.81 -17.10 9.17
N VAL A 215 -1.54 -17.47 9.39
CA VAL A 215 -0.77 -18.32 8.46
C VAL A 215 -1.38 -19.72 8.40
N ARG A 216 -1.69 -20.32 9.56
CA ARG A 216 -2.40 -21.61 9.63
C ARG A 216 -3.74 -21.57 8.86
N LYS A 217 -4.46 -20.45 8.94
CA LYS A 217 -5.72 -20.24 8.21
C LYS A 217 -5.50 -20.22 6.69
N GLU A 218 -4.45 -19.56 6.20
CA GLU A 218 -4.13 -19.57 4.77
C GLU A 218 -3.68 -20.96 4.28
N ALA A 219 -2.90 -21.69 5.08
CA ALA A 219 -2.51 -23.07 4.78
C ALA A 219 -3.73 -23.99 4.60
N LYS A 220 -4.68 -23.94 5.55
CA LYS A 220 -5.94 -24.70 5.47
C LYS A 220 -6.75 -24.34 4.22
N LYS A 221 -6.85 -23.06 3.87
CA LYS A 221 -7.56 -22.61 2.67
C LYS A 221 -6.89 -23.09 1.39
N LEU A 222 -5.55 -23.10 1.34
CA LEU A 222 -4.80 -23.53 0.18
C LEU A 222 -4.89 -25.05 -0.01
N LEU A 223 -4.84 -25.84 1.09
CA LEU A 223 -5.10 -27.29 1.04
C LEU A 223 -6.52 -27.60 0.56
N ALA A 224 -7.53 -26.92 1.11
CA ALA A 224 -8.92 -27.09 0.65
C ALA A 224 -9.13 -26.70 -0.82
N LEU A 225 -8.27 -25.83 -1.38
CA LEU A 225 -8.24 -25.58 -2.81
C LEU A 225 -7.63 -26.78 -3.57
N GLN A 226 -6.54 -27.37 -3.08
CA GLN A 226 -5.94 -28.55 -3.71
C GLN A 226 -6.94 -29.72 -3.75
N ASP A 227 -7.65 -29.99 -2.65
CA ASP A 227 -8.70 -31.02 -2.60
C ASP A 227 -9.75 -30.84 -3.72
N LYS A 228 -10.14 -29.60 -4.00
CA LYS A 228 -11.11 -29.27 -5.06
C LYS A 228 -10.53 -29.39 -6.46
N LEU A 229 -9.25 -29.10 -6.65
CA LEU A 229 -8.58 -29.23 -7.94
C LEU A 229 -8.38 -30.70 -8.27
N ASP A 230 -7.92 -31.51 -7.30
CA ASP A 230 -7.74 -32.95 -7.47
C ASP A 230 -9.07 -33.64 -7.82
N ALA A 231 -10.16 -33.29 -7.14
CA ALA A 231 -11.50 -33.83 -7.41
C ALA A 231 -12.11 -33.40 -8.76
N ALA A 232 -11.60 -32.33 -9.38
CA ALA A 232 -12.06 -31.88 -10.69
C ALA A 232 -11.30 -32.52 -11.86
N GLU A 233 -10.18 -33.19 -11.57
CA GLU A 233 -9.35 -33.92 -12.54
C GLU A 233 -9.71 -35.42 -12.62
N THR A 234 -10.50 -35.93 -11.66
CA THR A 234 -11.09 -37.29 -11.61
C THR A 234 -12.49 -37.31 -12.19
#